data_AF-A0A562V2V0-F1
#
_entry.id   AF-A0A562V2V0-F1
#
_cell.length_a   1.000
_cell.length_b   1.000
_cell.length_c   1.000
_cell.angle_alpha   90.00
_cell.angle_beta   90.00
_cell.angle_gamma   90.00
#
_symmetry.space_group_name_H-M   'P 1'
#
loop_
_entity.id
_entity.type
_entity.pdbx_description
1 polymer ?
#
loop_
_entity_poly.entity_id
_entity_poly.type
_entity_poly.pdbx_seq_one_letter_code
_entity_poly.pdbx_strand_id
1 'polypeptide(L)'
;MDYVGLRDTDPATLEPVVAHWRGTAARLRHAEDRAAAVAEAMASGDWHGPGHDAATTALGRHLAVLTTRRAEADAMADTADLLRRRLRDAVRELDAVLAEIGAADDLTVDDSGTVRPRDTDALAGLLPPERFAAWRRETETAAAAWTGRIAEVVARADAADREAVAALRSVTGVP
;
A
#
# COMPACT_ATOMS: atom_id res chain seq x y z
N MET A 1 -2.44 -10.40 3.62
CA MET A 1 -1.88 -10.64 2.28
C MET A 1 -1.02 -11.88 2.33
N ASP A 2 -1.14 -12.77 1.34
CA ASP A 2 -0.33 -13.98 1.19
C ASP A 2 0.67 -13.83 0.02
N TYR A 3 1.49 -14.87 -0.22
CA TYR A 3 2.50 -14.87 -1.28
C TYR A 3 1.89 -14.65 -2.67
N VAL A 4 0.84 -15.40 -3.03
CA VAL A 4 0.14 -15.26 -4.32
C VAL A 4 -0.43 -13.85 -4.46
N GLY A 5 -1.08 -13.34 -3.41
CA GLY A 5 -1.59 -11.99 -3.36
C GLY A 5 -0.51 -10.95 -3.67
N LEU A 6 0.67 -11.04 -3.03
CA LEU A 6 1.77 -10.12 -3.31
C LEU A 6 2.37 -10.31 -4.71
N ARG A 7 2.59 -11.56 -5.15
CA ARG A 7 3.15 -11.89 -6.46
C ARG A 7 2.29 -11.35 -7.61
N ASP A 8 0.97 -11.48 -7.47
CA ASP A 8 0.02 -11.11 -8.51
C ASP A 8 -0.49 -9.67 -8.33
N THR A 9 -0.04 -8.96 -7.27
CA THR A 9 -0.38 -7.55 -7.04
C THR A 9 0.31 -6.67 -8.10
N ASP A 10 -0.48 -5.85 -8.79
CA ASP A 10 0.03 -4.71 -9.53
C ASP A 10 -0.20 -3.41 -8.74
N PRO A 11 0.84 -2.82 -8.14
CA PRO A 11 0.73 -1.56 -7.40
C PRO A 11 0.21 -0.40 -8.26
N ALA A 12 0.38 -0.44 -9.58
CA ALA A 12 -0.09 0.63 -10.47
C ALA A 12 -1.62 0.78 -10.44
N THR A 13 -2.35 -0.28 -10.04
CA THR A 13 -3.80 -0.23 -9.84
C THR A 13 -4.25 0.78 -8.79
N LEU A 14 -3.36 1.23 -7.89
CA LEU A 14 -3.64 2.28 -6.91
C LEU A 14 -3.47 3.70 -7.45
N GLU A 15 -2.84 3.89 -8.61
CA GLU A 15 -2.61 5.23 -9.19
C GLU A 15 -3.91 5.99 -9.48
N PRO A 16 -4.95 5.37 -10.08
CA PRO A 16 -6.24 6.03 -10.26
C PRO A 16 -6.89 6.45 -8.94
N VAL A 17 -6.69 5.67 -7.86
CA VAL A 17 -7.22 5.98 -6.53
C VAL A 17 -6.52 7.21 -5.94
N VAL A 18 -5.19 7.26 -6.02
CA VAL A 18 -4.40 8.42 -5.59
C VAL A 18 -4.82 9.66 -6.39
N ALA A 19 -4.92 9.54 -7.72
CA ALA A 19 -5.32 10.64 -8.60
C ALA A 19 -6.74 11.14 -8.28
N HIS A 20 -7.68 10.23 -8.02
CA HIS A 20 -9.04 10.56 -7.62
C HIS A 20 -9.07 11.41 -6.35
N TRP A 21 -8.38 10.96 -5.29
CA TRP A 21 -8.38 11.68 -4.01
C TRP A 21 -7.67 13.02 -4.07
N ARG A 22 -6.54 13.11 -4.79
CA ARG A 22 -5.87 14.39 -5.05
C ARG A 22 -6.78 15.37 -5.80
N GLY A 23 -7.50 14.89 -6.81
CA GLY A 23 -8.48 15.69 -7.54
C GLY A 23 -9.65 16.15 -6.66
N THR A 24 -10.13 15.30 -5.76
CA THR A 24 -11.16 15.66 -4.78
C THR A 24 -10.66 16.71 -3.79
N ALA A 25 -9.45 16.56 -3.25
CA ALA A 25 -8.84 17.55 -2.37
C ALA A 25 -8.65 18.91 -3.05
N ALA A 26 -8.23 18.93 -4.33
CA ALA A 26 -8.11 20.15 -5.12
C ALA A 26 -9.45 20.87 -5.32
N ARG A 27 -10.53 20.12 -5.61
CA ARG A 27 -11.89 20.69 -5.72
C ARG A 27 -12.40 21.26 -4.40
N LEU A 28 -12.13 20.58 -3.29
CA LEU A 28 -12.49 21.05 -1.95
C LEU A 28 -11.73 22.32 -1.57
N ARG A 29 -10.43 22.39 -1.87
CA ARG A 29 -9.61 23.59 -1.71
C ARG A 29 -10.19 24.78 -2.47
N HIS A 30 -10.56 24.59 -3.73
CA HIS A 30 -11.20 25.63 -4.52
C HIS A 30 -12.56 26.07 -3.94
N ALA A 31 -13.34 25.15 -3.37
CA ALA A 31 -14.58 25.50 -2.69
C ALA A 31 -14.32 26.27 -1.38
N GLU A 32 -13.31 25.89 -0.61
CA GLU A 32 -12.86 26.56 0.61
C GLU A 32 -12.41 28.00 0.30
N ASP A 33 -11.56 28.19 -0.71
CA ASP A 33 -11.07 29.52 -1.13
C ASP A 33 -12.23 30.45 -1.52
N ARG A 34 -13.22 29.93 -2.28
CA ARG A 34 -14.41 30.70 -2.65
C ARG A 34 -15.28 31.03 -1.44
N ALA A 35 -15.50 30.07 -0.54
CA ALA A 35 -16.28 30.32 0.67
C ALA A 35 -15.58 31.33 1.60
N ALA A 36 -14.24 31.31 1.66
CA ALA A 36 -13.44 32.26 2.43
C ALA A 36 -13.55 33.67 1.85
N ALA A 37 -13.48 33.81 0.52
CA ALA A 37 -13.68 35.10 -0.15
C ALA A 37 -15.10 35.66 0.11
N VAL A 38 -16.13 34.81 0.13
CA VAL A 38 -17.49 35.23 0.52
C VAL A 38 -17.52 35.68 1.98
N ALA A 39 -16.84 34.97 2.88
CA ALA A 39 -16.80 35.32 4.30
C ALA A 39 -16.10 36.67 4.52
N GLU A 40 -15.01 36.92 3.80
CA GLU A 40 -14.30 38.20 3.81
C GLU A 40 -15.18 39.35 3.29
N ALA A 41 -15.89 39.14 2.18
CA ALA A 41 -16.84 40.12 1.65
C ALA A 41 -17.96 40.42 2.67
N MET A 42 -18.51 39.40 3.34
CA MET A 42 -19.51 39.58 4.39
C MET A 42 -18.98 40.33 5.62
N ALA A 43 -17.70 40.17 5.96
CA ALA A 43 -17.04 40.84 7.07
C ALA A 43 -16.63 42.28 6.75
N SER A 44 -16.32 42.59 5.48
CA SER A 44 -15.92 43.93 5.02
C SER A 44 -17.02 45.00 5.14
N GLY A 45 -18.25 44.58 5.43
CA GLY A 45 -19.33 45.49 5.78
C GLY A 45 -20.14 45.97 4.59
N ASP A 46 -20.05 45.36 3.40
CA ASP A 46 -20.93 45.65 2.25
C ASP A 46 -22.33 45.02 2.38
N TRP A 47 -22.51 44.10 3.32
CA TRP A 47 -23.76 43.35 3.51
C TRP A 47 -24.25 43.45 4.95
N HIS A 48 -25.45 44.01 5.14
CA HIS A 48 -26.02 44.27 6.47
C HIS A 48 -27.55 44.20 6.39
N GLY A 49 -28.17 43.62 7.41
CA GLY A 49 -29.63 43.41 7.46
C GLY A 49 -30.04 42.19 8.29
N PRO A 50 -31.36 41.99 8.47
CA PRO A 50 -31.89 40.84 9.22
C PRO A 50 -31.43 39.53 8.56
N GLY A 51 -30.63 38.74 9.28
CA GLY A 51 -30.10 37.46 8.78
C GLY A 51 -28.61 37.44 8.45
N HIS A 52 -27.89 38.57 8.51
CA HIS A 52 -26.44 38.62 8.31
C HIS A 52 -25.67 37.72 9.29
N ASP A 53 -25.97 37.79 10.59
CA ASP A 53 -25.33 36.95 11.61
C ASP A 53 -25.57 35.45 11.37
N ALA A 54 -26.80 35.10 10.95
CA ALA A 54 -27.18 33.72 10.65
C ALA A 54 -26.44 33.20 9.41
N ALA A 55 -26.33 34.02 8.36
CA ALA A 55 -25.58 33.69 7.14
C ALA A 55 -24.08 33.55 7.43
N THR A 56 -23.50 34.45 8.22
CA THR A 56 -22.08 34.41 8.64
C THR A 56 -21.81 33.12 9.42
N THR A 57 -22.69 32.78 10.36
CA THR A 57 -22.56 31.55 11.15
C THR A 57 -22.67 30.30 10.28
N ALA A 58 -23.62 30.27 9.33
CA ALA A 58 -23.80 29.16 8.41
C ALA A 58 -22.58 28.97 7.49
N LEU A 59 -22.02 30.07 6.98
CA LEU A 59 -20.83 30.06 6.15
C LEU A 59 -19.60 29.59 6.93
N GLY A 60 -19.42 30.05 8.17
CA GLY A 60 -18.34 29.57 9.05
C GLY A 60 -18.42 28.06 9.30
N ARG A 61 -19.62 27.52 9.54
CA ARG A 61 -19.82 26.06 9.64
C ARG A 61 -19.49 25.35 8.32
N HIS A 62 -19.89 25.90 7.19
CA HIS A 62 -19.60 25.30 5.89
C HIS A 62 -18.11 25.28 5.59
N LEU A 63 -17.39 26.36 5.89
CA LEU A 63 -15.94 26.44 5.81
C LEU A 63 -15.27 25.35 6.65
N ALA A 64 -15.67 25.21 7.92
CA ALA A 64 -15.13 24.16 8.79
C ALA A 64 -15.34 22.74 8.20
N VAL A 65 -16.51 22.48 7.61
CA VAL A 65 -16.77 21.20 6.93
C VAL A 65 -15.88 21.02 5.70
N LEU A 66 -15.73 22.04 4.86
CA LEU A 66 -14.86 21.97 3.68
C LEU A 66 -13.40 21.71 4.05
N THR A 67 -12.88 22.41 5.06
CA THR A 67 -11.52 22.22 5.58
C THR A 67 -11.32 20.78 6.07
N THR A 68 -12.25 20.25 6.87
CA THR A 68 -12.19 18.86 7.34
C THR A 68 -12.21 17.86 6.19
N ARG A 69 -13.16 18.01 5.24
CA ARG A 69 -13.27 17.10 4.09
C ARG A 69 -12.04 17.16 3.18
N ARG A 70 -11.41 18.35 3.04
CA ARG A 70 -10.16 18.48 2.29
C ARG A 70 -9.04 17.71 2.98
N ALA A 71 -8.89 17.89 4.29
CA ALA A 71 -7.89 17.18 5.08
C ALA A 71 -8.06 15.66 4.99
N GLU A 72 -9.30 15.16 5.06
CA GLU A 72 -9.63 13.75 4.85
C GLU A 72 -9.21 13.28 3.44
N ALA A 73 -9.53 14.05 2.40
CA ALA A 73 -9.18 13.70 1.02
C ALA A 73 -7.65 13.71 0.77
N ASP A 74 -6.92 14.68 1.34
CA ASP A 74 -5.45 14.72 1.31
C ASP A 74 -4.88 13.46 2.02
N ALA A 75 -5.39 13.11 3.20
CA ALA A 75 -4.97 11.93 3.95
C ALA A 75 -5.26 10.60 3.20
N MET A 76 -6.40 10.49 2.51
CA MET A 76 -6.74 9.35 1.65
C MET A 76 -5.73 9.20 0.51
N ALA A 77 -5.38 10.30 -0.15
CA ALA A 77 -4.41 10.31 -1.24
C ALA A 77 -3.02 9.89 -0.76
N ASP A 78 -2.56 10.43 0.37
CA ASP A 78 -1.24 10.12 0.92
C ASP A 78 -1.15 8.69 1.42
N THR A 79 -2.21 8.17 2.05
CA THR A 79 -2.27 6.76 2.49
C THR A 79 -2.21 5.81 1.30
N ALA A 80 -2.99 6.07 0.25
CA ALA A 80 -2.98 5.25 -0.96
C ALA A 80 -1.63 5.30 -1.70
N ASP A 81 -0.99 6.48 -1.77
CA ASP A 81 0.32 6.61 -2.42
C ASP A 81 1.44 5.95 -1.60
N LEU A 82 1.37 6.02 -0.27
CA LEU A 82 2.29 5.30 0.61
C LEU A 82 2.17 3.79 0.43
N LEU A 83 0.93 3.26 0.45
CA LEU A 83 0.67 1.84 0.22
C LEU A 83 1.20 1.40 -1.15
N ARG A 84 0.90 2.17 -2.20
CA ARG A 84 1.40 1.92 -3.56
C ARG A 84 2.91 1.78 -3.61
N ARG A 85 3.64 2.75 -3.01
CA ARG A 85 5.12 2.72 -3.01
C ARG A 85 5.65 1.50 -2.26
N ARG A 86 5.09 1.20 -1.08
CA ARG A 86 5.51 0.04 -0.27
C ARG A 86 5.24 -1.28 -0.96
N LEU A 87 4.07 -1.46 -1.58
CA LEU A 87 3.75 -2.65 -2.36
C LEU A 87 4.68 -2.78 -3.56
N ARG A 88 4.95 -1.69 -4.28
CA ARG A 88 5.91 -1.70 -5.39
C ARG A 88 7.31 -2.11 -4.96
N ASP A 89 7.78 -1.61 -3.82
CA ASP A 89 9.11 -1.95 -3.31
C ASP A 89 9.15 -3.43 -2.88
N ALA A 90 8.09 -3.94 -2.25
CA ALA A 90 7.95 -5.36 -1.87
C ALA A 90 7.83 -6.30 -3.07
N VAL A 91 7.06 -5.95 -4.10
CA VAL A 91 6.97 -6.71 -5.36
C VAL A 91 8.34 -6.77 -6.04
N ARG A 92 9.04 -5.64 -6.16
CA ARG A 92 10.39 -5.61 -6.75
C ARG A 92 11.38 -6.48 -5.98
N GLU A 93 11.30 -6.49 -4.65
CA GLU A 93 12.15 -7.34 -3.82
C GLU A 93 11.79 -8.83 -3.98
N LEU A 94 10.50 -9.15 -4.04
CA LEU A 94 10.03 -10.50 -4.30
C LEU A 94 10.50 -11.00 -5.67
N ASP A 95 10.37 -10.19 -6.71
CA ASP A 95 10.85 -10.50 -8.06
C ASP A 95 12.35 -10.76 -8.08
N ALA A 96 13.14 -9.96 -7.35
CA ALA A 96 14.57 -10.18 -7.22
C ALA A 96 14.89 -11.51 -6.52
N VAL A 97 14.19 -11.82 -5.43
CA VAL A 97 14.32 -13.11 -4.72
C VAL A 97 13.97 -14.28 -5.64
N LEU A 98 12.86 -14.18 -6.38
CA LEU A 98 12.42 -15.23 -7.30
C LEU A 98 13.39 -15.40 -8.48
N ALA A 99 14.01 -14.31 -8.96
CA ALA A 99 15.05 -14.38 -9.97
C ALA A 99 16.33 -15.04 -9.44
N GLU A 100 16.76 -14.73 -8.21
CA GLU A 100 17.89 -15.39 -7.54
C GLU A 100 17.63 -16.91 -7.35
N ILE A 101 16.41 -17.29 -6.93
CA ILE A 101 16.00 -18.70 -6.81
C ILE A 101 15.94 -19.36 -8.20
N GLY A 102 15.40 -18.68 -9.21
CA GLY A 102 15.31 -19.20 -10.57
C GLY A 102 16.68 -19.41 -11.25
N ALA A 103 17.70 -18.67 -10.80
CA ALA A 103 19.10 -18.88 -11.20
C ALA A 103 19.78 -20.04 -10.45
N ALA A 104 19.21 -20.47 -9.31
CA ALA A 104 19.62 -21.68 -8.61
C ALA A 104 18.89 -22.88 -9.24
N ASP A 105 19.57 -23.60 -10.14
CA ASP A 105 19.01 -24.71 -10.92
C ASP A 105 18.38 -25.82 -10.04
N ASP A 106 18.78 -25.91 -8.78
CA ASP A 106 18.41 -26.91 -7.79
C ASP A 106 17.22 -26.52 -6.90
N LEU A 107 16.61 -25.35 -7.07
CA LEU A 107 15.50 -24.88 -6.25
C LEU A 107 14.21 -24.64 -7.05
N THR A 108 13.08 -24.75 -6.37
CA THR A 108 11.75 -24.37 -6.89
C THR A 108 10.91 -23.73 -5.78
N VAL A 109 9.99 -22.85 -6.15
CA VAL A 109 9.04 -22.21 -5.25
C VAL A 109 7.64 -22.72 -5.55
N ASP A 110 6.86 -23.06 -4.53
CA ASP A 110 5.44 -23.41 -4.66
C ASP A 110 4.53 -22.18 -4.43
N ASP A 111 3.23 -22.34 -4.68
CA ASP A 111 2.25 -21.26 -4.52
C ASP A 111 2.03 -20.82 -3.06
N SER A 112 2.64 -21.48 -2.07
CA SER A 112 2.66 -20.97 -0.69
C SER A 112 3.85 -20.03 -0.42
N GLY A 113 4.75 -19.87 -1.39
CA GLY A 113 6.03 -19.19 -1.20
C GLY A 113 7.07 -20.06 -0.50
N THR A 114 6.83 -21.38 -0.39
CA THR A 114 7.80 -22.31 0.18
C THR A 114 8.80 -22.73 -0.90
N VAL A 115 10.09 -22.58 -0.60
CA VAL A 115 11.18 -23.02 -1.47
C VAL A 115 11.56 -24.44 -1.11
N ARG A 116 11.74 -25.29 -2.12
CA ARG A 116 12.16 -26.69 -1.96
C ARG A 116 13.25 -27.02 -2.97
N PRO A 117 14.12 -28.00 -2.68
CA PRO A 117 14.94 -28.61 -3.70
C PRO A 117 14.04 -29.08 -4.85
N ARG A 118 14.47 -28.81 -6.09
CA ARG A 118 13.83 -29.34 -7.30
C ARG A 118 13.97 -30.86 -7.31
N ASP A 119 13.16 -31.58 -8.09
CA ASP A 119 13.25 -33.04 -8.17
C ASP A 119 14.69 -33.53 -8.45
N THR A 120 15.23 -34.29 -7.51
CA THR A 120 16.67 -34.60 -7.39
C THR A 120 17.02 -36.03 -7.80
N ASP A 121 16.05 -36.78 -8.30
CA ASP A 121 16.20 -38.22 -8.55
C ASP A 121 17.33 -38.53 -9.53
N ALA A 122 17.59 -37.62 -10.49
CA ALA A 122 18.73 -37.71 -11.39
C ALA A 122 20.09 -37.56 -10.67
N LEU A 123 20.20 -36.70 -9.65
CA LEU A 123 21.42 -36.47 -8.88
C LEU A 123 21.72 -37.61 -7.91
N ALA A 124 20.67 -38.26 -7.36
CA ALA A 124 20.81 -39.42 -6.48
C ALA A 124 21.54 -40.60 -7.17
N GLY A 125 21.37 -40.74 -8.50
CA GLY A 125 22.06 -41.74 -9.30
C GLY A 125 23.48 -41.37 -9.74
N LEU A 126 23.89 -40.10 -9.60
CA LEU A 126 25.16 -39.56 -10.09
C LEU A 126 26.21 -39.35 -9.01
N LEU A 127 25.79 -39.18 -7.75
CA LEU A 127 26.67 -38.90 -6.63
C LEU A 127 26.78 -40.10 -5.69
N PRO A 128 27.96 -40.34 -5.07
CA PRO A 128 28.05 -41.24 -3.92
C PRO A 128 27.04 -40.85 -2.83
N PRO A 129 26.42 -41.81 -2.12
CA PRO A 129 25.33 -41.54 -1.17
C PRO A 129 25.64 -40.44 -0.13
N GLU A 130 26.86 -40.42 0.38
CA GLU A 130 27.30 -39.42 1.38
C GLU A 130 27.36 -38.00 0.79
N ARG A 131 27.82 -37.86 -0.46
CA ARG A 131 27.87 -36.57 -1.15
C ARG A 131 26.47 -36.08 -1.50
N PHE A 132 25.60 -36.98 -1.95
CA PHE A 132 24.20 -36.65 -2.18
C PHE A 132 23.51 -36.20 -0.90
N ALA A 133 23.72 -36.90 0.23
CA ALA A 133 23.15 -36.51 1.52
C ALA A 133 23.69 -35.17 2.04
N ALA A 134 24.98 -34.87 1.82
CA ALA A 134 25.56 -33.56 2.15
C ALA A 134 24.94 -32.45 1.31
N TRP A 135 24.95 -32.62 -0.02
CA TRP A 135 24.34 -31.68 -0.96
C TRP A 135 22.86 -31.44 -0.63
N ARG A 136 22.09 -32.49 -0.34
CA ARG A 136 20.67 -32.37 0.00
C ARG A 136 20.45 -31.52 1.26
N ARG A 137 21.24 -31.72 2.31
CA ARG A 137 21.17 -30.91 3.54
C ARG A 137 21.52 -29.44 3.28
N GLU A 138 22.56 -29.18 2.49
CA GLU A 138 22.96 -27.82 2.11
C GLU A 138 21.84 -27.13 1.32
N THR A 139 21.25 -27.84 0.34
CA THR A 139 20.15 -27.34 -0.49
C THR A 139 18.88 -27.12 0.33
N GLU A 140 18.52 -28.03 1.24
CA GLU A 140 17.39 -27.88 2.16
C GLU A 140 17.60 -26.69 3.12
N THR A 141 18.84 -26.45 3.56
CA THR A 141 19.19 -25.28 4.38
C THR A 141 19.04 -23.99 3.59
N ALA A 142 19.54 -23.95 2.35
CA ALA A 142 19.38 -22.81 1.45
C ALA A 142 17.89 -22.55 1.16
N ALA A 143 17.12 -23.59 0.85
CA ALA A 143 15.69 -23.50 0.62
C ALA A 143 14.94 -22.94 1.84
N ALA A 144 15.29 -23.37 3.06
CA ALA A 144 14.73 -22.82 4.29
C ALA A 144 15.05 -21.32 4.46
N ALA A 145 16.29 -20.91 4.18
CA ALA A 145 16.69 -19.51 4.23
C ALA A 145 15.92 -18.66 3.21
N TRP A 146 15.76 -19.15 1.98
CA TRP A 146 14.96 -18.48 0.95
C TRP A 146 13.48 -18.37 1.33
N THR A 147 12.91 -19.44 1.89
CA THR A 147 11.53 -19.43 2.41
C THR A 147 11.35 -18.37 3.49
N GLY A 148 12.32 -18.24 4.40
CA GLY A 148 12.33 -17.17 5.39
C GLY A 148 12.34 -15.78 4.77
N ARG A 149 13.21 -15.54 3.77
CA ARG A 149 13.29 -14.25 3.06
C ARG A 149 11.98 -13.90 2.34
N ILE A 150 11.33 -14.86 1.66
CA ILE A 150 10.01 -14.66 1.05
C ILE A 150 8.98 -14.29 2.12
N ALA A 151 8.94 -15.03 3.23
CA ALA A 151 7.99 -14.78 4.32
C ALA A 151 8.16 -13.38 4.93
N GLU A 152 9.39 -12.89 5.08
CA GLU A 152 9.68 -11.54 5.55
C GLU A 152 9.16 -10.46 4.59
N VAL A 153 9.37 -10.62 3.29
CA VAL A 153 8.85 -9.70 2.27
C VAL A 153 7.32 -9.65 2.31
N VAL A 154 6.67 -10.81 2.35
CA VAL A 154 5.20 -10.92 2.46
C VAL A 154 4.69 -10.28 3.75
N ALA A 155 5.34 -10.53 4.89
CA ALA A 155 4.93 -9.96 6.17
C ALA A 155 5.02 -8.43 6.19
N ARG A 156 6.04 -7.83 5.54
CA ARG A 156 6.15 -6.37 5.40
C ARG A 156 5.04 -5.80 4.51
N ALA A 157 4.72 -6.46 3.40
CA ALA A 157 3.63 -6.05 2.53
C ALA A 157 2.27 -6.13 3.25
N ASP A 158 2.03 -7.22 3.99
CA ASP A 158 0.82 -7.39 4.81
C ASP A 158 0.69 -6.33 5.92
N ALA A 159 1.79 -6.01 6.60
CA ALA A 159 1.80 -4.93 7.59
C ALA A 159 1.46 -3.58 6.96
N ALA A 160 2.03 -3.27 5.79
CA ALA A 160 1.73 -2.04 5.06
C ALA A 160 0.26 -1.96 4.64
N ASP A 161 -0.32 -3.07 4.16
CA ASP A 161 -1.74 -3.17 3.82
C ASP A 161 -2.64 -2.93 5.05
N ARG A 162 -2.36 -3.61 6.18
CA ARG A 162 -3.12 -3.43 7.42
C ARG A 162 -3.00 -2.01 7.98
N GLU A 163 -1.82 -1.40 7.94
CA GLU A 163 -1.62 0.00 8.33
C GLU A 163 -2.44 0.96 7.46
N ALA A 164 -2.46 0.74 6.14
CA ALA A 164 -3.25 1.55 5.22
C ALA A 164 -4.75 1.40 5.49
N VAL A 165 -5.25 0.17 5.68
CA VAL A 165 -6.66 -0.08 6.04
C VAL A 165 -7.04 0.61 7.36
N ALA A 166 -6.19 0.52 8.38
CA ALA A 166 -6.41 1.17 9.66
C ALA A 166 -6.46 2.70 9.52
N ALA A 167 -5.53 3.29 8.75
CA ALA A 167 -5.52 4.72 8.46
C ALA A 167 -6.80 5.16 7.72
N LEU A 168 -7.23 4.40 6.71
CA LEU A 168 -8.45 4.70 5.95
C LEU A 168 -9.71 4.67 6.84
N ARG A 169 -9.81 3.71 7.77
CA ARG A 169 -10.91 3.65 8.74
C ARG A 169 -10.91 4.84 9.69
N SER A 170 -9.74 5.21 10.23
CA SER A 170 -9.61 6.37 11.13
C SER A 170 -10.05 7.68 10.48
N VAL A 171 -9.80 7.83 9.17
CA VAL A 171 -10.14 9.07 8.44
C VAL A 171 -11.62 9.09 8.04
N THR A 172 -12.22 7.93 7.72
CA THR A 172 -13.64 7.86 7.30
C THR A 172 -14.63 7.81 8.46
N GLY A 173 -14.17 7.58 9.69
CA GLY A 173 -15.03 7.42 10.86
C GLY A 173 -15.90 6.16 10.81
N VAL A 174 -15.56 5.20 9.94
CA VAL A 174 -16.23 3.91 9.83
C VAL A 174 -15.57 2.93 10.80
N PRO A 175 -16.32 2.33 11.75
CA PRO A 175 -15.78 1.38 12.72
C PRO A 175 -15.24 0.10 12.07
#